data_AF-A0A7H8UHJ0-F1
#
_entry.id   AF-A0A7H8UHJ0-F1
#
_cell.length_a   1.000
_cell.length_b   1.000
_cell.length_c   1.000
_cell.angle_alpha   90.00
_cell.angle_beta   90.00
_cell.angle_gamma   90.00
#
_symmetry.space_group_name_H-M   'P 1'
#
loop_
_entity.id
_entity.type
_entity.pdbx_description
1 polymer ?
#
loop_
_entity_poly.entity_id
_entity_poly.type
_entity_poly.pdbx_seq_one_letter_code
_entity_poly.pdbx_strand_id
1 'polypeptide(L)'
;MYSYDDVDSIKTNLEWIAHQSATHHPLPTPHDQKAIFNLLKLIQTYEALLELINEFGISVIDANIAEGLSVTENLIAKLKRPGDAI
;
A
#
# COMPACT_ATOMS: atom_id res chain seq x y z
N MET A 1 -14.87 6.06 -7.66
CA MET A 1 -14.56 4.65 -7.97
C MET A 1 -13.07 4.64 -8.28
N TYR A 2 -12.30 3.75 -7.64
CA TYR A 2 -10.86 3.70 -7.87
C TYR A 2 -10.55 3.29 -9.31
N SER A 3 -9.48 3.85 -9.84
CA SER A 3 -8.86 3.51 -11.13
C SER A 3 -7.59 2.68 -10.92
N TYR A 4 -6.99 2.19 -12.02
CA TYR A 4 -5.67 1.55 -11.97
C TYR A 4 -4.62 2.47 -11.33
N ASP A 5 -4.59 3.74 -11.76
CA ASP A 5 -3.61 4.73 -11.29
C ASP A 5 -3.78 5.04 -9.80
N ASP A 6 -5.02 5.04 -9.29
CA ASP A 6 -5.26 5.22 -7.85
C ASP A 6 -4.67 4.04 -7.05
N VAL A 7 -4.90 2.80 -7.52
CA VAL A 7 -4.37 1.60 -6.85
C VAL A 7 -2.84 1.56 -6.93
N ASP A 8 -2.26 1.94 -8.08
CA ASP A 8 -0.82 2.01 -8.25
C ASP A 8 -0.20 3.08 -7.34
N SER A 9 -0.83 4.25 -7.21
CA SER A 9 -0.41 5.29 -6.28
C SER A 9 -0.42 4.83 -4.82
N ILE A 10 -1.47 4.10 -4.41
CA ILE A 10 -1.54 3.51 -3.07
C ILE A 10 -0.37 2.54 -2.84
N LYS A 11 -0.11 1.65 -3.80
CA LYS A 11 1.00 0.68 -3.74
C LYS A 11 2.35 1.38 -3.62
N THR A 12 2.63 2.36 -4.48
CA THR A 12 3.90 3.13 -4.45
C THR A 12 4.09 3.85 -3.12
N ASN A 13 3.02 4.39 -2.52
CA ASN A 13 3.12 4.99 -1.19
C ASN A 13 3.43 3.95 -0.10
N LEU A 14 2.89 2.73 -0.19
CA LEU A 14 3.25 1.65 0.73
C LEU A 14 4.71 1.20 0.57
N GLU A 15 5.20 1.09 -0.66
CA GLU A 15 6.61 0.79 -0.96
C GLU A 15 7.53 1.84 -0.34
N TRP A 16 7.19 3.12 -0.51
CA TRP A 16 7.91 4.22 0.11
C TRP A 16 7.96 4.07 1.64
N ILE A 17 6.82 3.80 2.29
CA ILE A 17 6.74 3.59 3.75
C ILE A 17 7.61 2.40 4.20
N ALA A 18 7.55 1.28 3.47
CA ALA A 18 8.36 0.09 3.78
C ALA A 18 9.86 0.38 3.65
N HIS A 19 10.27 1.10 2.61
CA HIS A 19 11.65 1.54 2.42
C HIS A 19 12.13 2.47 3.54
N GLN A 20 11.35 3.49 3.90
CA GLN A 20 11.70 4.40 5.00
C GLN A 20 11.83 3.63 6.34
N SER A 21 10.96 2.66 6.58
CA SER A 21 11.01 1.84 7.80
C SER A 21 12.30 1.01 7.88
N ALA A 22 12.77 0.48 6.75
CA ALA A 22 14.01 -0.29 6.69
C ALA A 22 15.27 0.59 6.82
N THR A 23 15.26 1.81 6.30
CA THR A 23 16.43 2.71 6.34
C THR A 23 16.60 3.41 7.69
N HIS A 24 15.50 3.79 8.35
CA HIS A 24 15.54 4.57 9.59
C HIS A 24 15.69 3.72 10.87
N HIS A 25 15.47 2.40 10.81
CA HIS A 25 15.62 1.49 11.96
C HIS A 25 16.71 0.43 11.71
N PRO A 26 18.00 0.74 11.98
CA PRO A 26 19.10 -0.20 11.74
C PRO A 26 19.08 -1.45 12.63
N LEU A 27 18.29 -1.47 13.72
CA LEU A 27 17.97 -2.68 14.49
C LEU A 27 16.45 -2.73 14.76
N PRO A 28 15.64 -3.32 13.86
CA PRO A 28 14.20 -3.41 14.05
C PRO A 28 13.87 -4.47 15.13
N THR A 29 12.94 -4.14 16.03
CA THR A 29 12.43 -5.09 17.01
C THR A 29 11.63 -6.21 16.31
N PRO A 30 11.36 -7.35 16.98
CA PRO A 30 10.48 -8.38 16.40
C PRO A 30 9.09 -7.85 16.00
N HIS A 31 8.59 -6.85 16.73
CA HIS A 31 7.33 -6.18 16.39
C HIS A 31 7.46 -5.37 15.09
N ASP A 32 8.54 -4.60 14.94
CA ASP A 32 8.81 -3.81 13.73
C ASP A 32 9.01 -4.71 12.51
N GLN A 33 9.73 -5.82 12.66
CA GLN A 33 9.91 -6.82 11.60
C GLN A 33 8.57 -7.41 11.16
N LYS A 34 7.68 -7.72 12.10
CA LYS A 34 6.33 -8.20 11.79
C LYS A 34 5.51 -7.14 11.05
N ALA A 35 5.60 -5.87 11.45
CA ALA A 35 4.92 -4.78 10.78
C ALA A 35 5.43 -4.59 9.34
N ILE A 36 6.75 -4.58 9.13
CA ILE A 36 7.38 -4.50 7.80
C ILE A 36 6.94 -5.69 6.93
N PHE A 37 6.96 -6.90 7.48
CA PHE A 37 6.51 -8.09 6.75
C PHE A 37 5.03 -8.02 6.33
N ASN A 38 4.16 -7.49 7.20
CA ASN A 38 2.76 -7.28 6.85
C ASN A 38 2.57 -6.19 5.78
N LEU A 39 3.37 -5.13 5.80
CA LEU A 39 3.36 -4.12 4.73
C LEU A 39 3.79 -4.72 3.39
N LEU A 40 4.84 -5.55 3.36
CA LEU A 40 5.28 -6.24 2.14
C LEU A 40 4.20 -7.16 1.57
N LYS A 41 3.45 -7.88 2.43
CA LYS A 41 2.30 -8.68 2.00
C LYS A 41 1.17 -7.84 1.41
N LEU A 42 0.91 -6.67 1.98
CA LEU A 42 -0.10 -5.75 1.47
C LEU A 42 0.29 -5.20 0.10
N ILE A 43 1.57 -4.84 -0.09
CA ILE A 43 2.12 -4.43 -1.39
C ILE A 43 1.89 -5.53 -2.44
N GLN A 44 2.26 -6.77 -2.14
CA GLN A 44 2.03 -7.92 -3.04
C GLN A 44 0.56 -8.14 -3.36
N THR A 45 -0.33 -7.86 -2.41
CA THR A 45 -1.78 -7.95 -2.64
C THR A 45 -2.25 -6.90 -3.65
N TYR A 46 -1.67 -5.68 -3.61
CA TYR A 46 -1.98 -4.66 -4.61
C TYR A 46 -1.31 -4.90 -5.96
N GLU A 47 -0.13 -5.51 -6.02
CA GLU A 47 0.44 -6.00 -7.28
C GLU A 47 -0.53 -6.98 -7.96
N ALA A 48 -1.02 -7.97 -7.22
CA ALA A 48 -2.02 -8.91 -7.74
C ALA A 48 -3.33 -8.22 -8.15
N LEU A 49 -3.79 -7.22 -7.39
CA LEU A 49 -4.99 -6.45 -7.76
C LEU A 49 -4.77 -5.66 -9.06
N LEU A 50 -3.59 -5.06 -9.25
CA LEU A 50 -3.25 -4.36 -10.50
C LEU A 50 -3.19 -5.31 -11.69
N GLU A 51 -2.66 -6.52 -11.52
CA GLU A 51 -2.69 -7.57 -12.54
C GLU A 51 -4.14 -7.92 -12.91
N LEU A 52 -5.02 -8.12 -11.92
CA LEU A 52 -6.44 -8.39 -12.16
C LEU A 52 -7.16 -7.22 -12.85
N ILE A 53 -6.86 -5.97 -12.48
CA ILE A 53 -7.42 -4.79 -13.15
C ILE A 53 -6.94 -4.72 -14.61
N ASN A 54 -5.69 -5.06 -14.89
CA ASN A 54 -5.17 -5.12 -16.26
C ASN A 54 -5.85 -6.21 -17.09
N GLU A 55 -6.13 -7.38 -16.51
CA GLU A 55 -6.73 -8.51 -17.22
C GLU A 55 -8.25 -8.37 -17.40
N PHE A 56 -8.95 -7.91 -16.36
CA PHE A 56 -10.43 -7.93 -16.30
C PHE A 56 -11.07 -6.54 -16.21
N GLY A 57 -10.28 -5.47 -16.18
CA GLY A 57 -10.74 -4.10 -16.06
C GLY A 57 -11.11 -3.69 -14.63
N ILE A 58 -11.47 -2.40 -14.46
CA ILE A 58 -11.76 -1.81 -13.15
C ILE A 58 -12.99 -2.40 -12.44
N SER A 59 -13.80 -3.23 -13.11
CA SER A 59 -14.95 -3.91 -12.50
C SER A 59 -14.55 -4.94 -11.43
N VAL A 60 -13.28 -5.34 -11.39
CA VAL A 60 -12.73 -6.15 -10.28
C VAL A 60 -12.84 -5.41 -8.95
N ILE A 61 -12.82 -4.08 -8.96
CA ILE A 61 -12.94 -3.27 -7.75
C ILE A 61 -14.41 -3.16 -7.34
N ASP A 62 -14.85 -4.14 -6.54
CA ASP A 62 -16.16 -4.09 -5.89
C ASP A 62 -16.16 -3.18 -4.64
N ALA A 63 -17.29 -3.12 -3.94
CA ALA A 63 -17.44 -2.29 -2.75
C ALA A 63 -16.49 -2.69 -1.60
N ASN A 64 -16.18 -3.98 -1.46
CA ASN A 64 -15.31 -4.47 -0.38
C ASN A 64 -13.84 -4.13 -0.69
N ILE A 65 -13.42 -4.27 -1.95
CA ILE A 65 -12.08 -3.88 -2.40
C ILE A 65 -11.91 -2.36 -2.27
N ALA A 66 -12.92 -1.58 -2.68
CA ALA A 66 -12.91 -0.13 -2.51
C ALA A 66 -12.80 0.30 -1.03
N GLU A 67 -13.51 -0.38 -0.12
CA GLU A 67 -13.37 -0.14 1.32
C GLU A 67 -11.95 -0.45 1.81
N GLY A 68 -11.38 -1.57 1.38
CA GLY A 68 -10.00 -1.94 1.71
C GLY A 68 -8.96 -0.92 1.21
N LEU A 69 -9.13 -0.40 0.00
CA LEU A 69 -8.29 0.68 -0.55
C LEU A 69 -8.41 1.95 0.30
N SER A 70 -9.63 2.34 0.67
CA SER A 70 -9.88 3.51 1.51
C SER A 70 -9.27 3.40 2.91
N VAL A 71 -9.33 2.21 3.53
CA VAL A 71 -8.68 1.94 4.81
C VAL A 71 -7.17 2.12 4.70
N THR A 72 -6.57 1.67 3.60
CA THR A 72 -5.13 1.81 3.38
C THR A 72 -4.71 3.24 3.09
N GLU A 73 -5.49 4.02 2.35
CA GLU A 73 -5.23 5.46 2.18
C GLU A 73 -5.24 6.19 3.53
N ASN A 74 -6.19 5.86 4.41
CA ASN A 74 -6.24 6.41 5.76
C ASN A 74 -5.02 6.01 6.61
N LEU A 75 -4.49 4.80 6.41
CA LEU A 75 -3.23 4.38 7.02
C LEU A 75 -2.05 5.20 6.49
N ILE A 76 -1.94 5.35 5.16
CA ILE A 76 -0.88 6.12 4.50
C ILE A 76 -0.90 7.57 4.97
N ALA A 77 -2.08 8.21 5.03
CA ALA A 77 -2.23 9.59 5.48
C ALA A 77 -1.79 9.81 6.93
N LYS A 78 -1.87 8.77 7.78
CA LYS A 78 -1.36 8.82 9.16
C LYS A 78 0.16 8.65 9.24
N LEU A 79 0.77 8.01 8.23
CA LEU A 79 2.20 7.68 8.21
C LEU A 79 3.04 8.70 7.44
N LYS A 80 2.54 9.25 6.33
CA LYS A 80 3.23 10.31 5.57
C LYS A 80 2.98 11.68 6.22
N ARG A 81 4.04 12.46 6.42
CA ARG A 81 3.97 13.85 6.88
C ARG A 81 3.80 14.81 5.68
N PRO A 82 3.25 16.01 5.89
CA PRO A 82 3.24 17.04 4.85
C PRO A 82 4.69 17.37 4.44
N GLY A 83 5.06 17.02 3.20
CA GLY A 83 6.41 17.21 2.66
C GLY A 83 7.15 15.93 2.28
N ASP A 84 6.61 14.75 2.63
CA ASP A 84 7.14 13.47 2.18
C ASP A 84 6.80 13.29 0.69
N ALA A 85 7.77 13.57 -0.19
CA ALA A 85 7.61 13.42 -1.64
C ALA A 85 7.25 11.96 -2.00
N ILE A 86 6.53 11.80 -3.12
CA ILE A 86 6.20 10.51 -3.74
C ILE A 86 7.42 10.02 -4.52
#